data_AF-A0A8S3T8A7-F1
#
_entry.id   AF-A0A8S3T8A7-F1
#
_cell.length_a   1.000
_cell.length_b   1.000
_cell.length_c   1.000
_cell.angle_alpha   90.00
_cell.angle_beta   90.00
_cell.angle_gamma   90.00
#
_symmetry.space_group_name_H-M   'P 1'
#
loop_
_entity.id
_entity.type
_entity.pdbx_description
1 polymer ?
#
loop_
_entity_poly.entity_id
_entity_poly.type
_entity_poly.pdbx_seq_one_letter_code
_entity_poly.pdbx_strand_id
1 'polypeptide(L)'
;MTAQVRRHVYLHQTFGEVEFIEDPLTASSNIEYKASNSPFTFSSLGQGRQLLKAFILFCHWQAKFLYSKTFMQNYAKVCLQNKEMTQLHIVVFSSESDSSSIKSLISIVGQYQKRYAGADIEIIYADGPFNRARALDLGMSQLSEDSLLFFYRCRHYI
;
A
#
# COMPACT_ATOMS: atom_id res chain seq x y z
N MET A 1 51.84 -18.75 2.14
CA MET A 1 50.64 -18.45 2.96
C MET A 1 49.45 -19.12 2.31
N THR A 2 48.77 -20.03 2.99
CA THR A 2 47.60 -20.78 2.47
C THR A 2 46.32 -20.12 2.98
N ALA A 3 45.44 -19.68 2.06
CA ALA A 3 44.19 -19.01 2.41
C ALA A 3 43.19 -20.00 3.02
N GLN A 4 42.61 -19.64 4.16
CA GLN A 4 41.59 -20.42 4.85
C GLN A 4 40.25 -20.33 4.10
N VAL A 5 39.75 -21.48 3.62
CA VAL A 5 38.45 -21.56 2.95
C VAL A 5 37.34 -21.67 3.99
N ARG A 6 36.37 -20.74 3.97
CA ARG A 6 35.17 -20.79 4.81
C ARG A 6 34.23 -21.89 4.29
N ARG A 7 33.90 -22.86 5.14
CA ARG A 7 32.86 -23.86 4.86
C ARG A 7 31.50 -23.23 5.16
N HIS A 8 30.72 -22.95 4.13
CA HIS A 8 29.32 -22.57 4.27
C HIS A 8 28.46 -23.83 4.21
N VAL A 9 27.65 -24.06 5.25
CA VAL A 9 26.62 -25.10 5.26
C VAL A 9 25.33 -24.47 4.77
N TYR A 10 24.76 -25.00 3.69
CA TYR A 10 23.45 -24.58 3.18
C TYR A 10 22.38 -25.48 3.80
N LEU A 11 21.51 -24.92 4.62
CA LEU A 11 20.30 -25.61 5.09
C LEU A 11 19.18 -25.35 4.10
N HIS A 12 18.75 -26.39 3.41
CA HIS A 12 17.59 -26.34 2.52
C HIS A 12 16.35 -26.67 3.36
N GLN A 13 15.59 -25.65 3.78
CA GLN A 13 14.32 -25.86 4.47
C GLN A 13 13.29 -26.34 3.45
N THR A 14 12.95 -27.63 3.50
CA THR A 14 11.81 -28.16 2.76
C THR A 14 10.54 -27.68 3.45
N PHE A 15 9.77 -26.84 2.77
CA PHE A 15 8.42 -26.51 3.22
C PHE A 15 7.58 -27.80 3.20
N GLY A 16 6.78 -28.02 4.24
CA GLY A 16 5.80 -29.08 4.27
C GLY A 16 4.71 -28.86 3.21
N GLU A 17 3.82 -29.83 3.08
CA GLU A 17 2.67 -29.74 2.18
C GLU A 17 1.81 -28.52 2.54
N VAL A 18 1.30 -27.83 1.52
CA VAL A 18 0.45 -26.66 1.72
C VAL A 18 -0.92 -27.14 2.18
N GLU A 19 -1.22 -26.95 3.46
CA GLU A 19 -2.53 -27.24 4.02
C GLU A 19 -3.44 -26.01 3.93
N PHE A 20 -4.61 -26.19 3.34
CA PHE A 20 -5.67 -25.19 3.29
C PHE A 20 -6.76 -25.58 4.30
N ILE A 21 -7.10 -24.66 5.20
CA ILE A 21 -8.25 -24.80 6.10
C ILE A 21 -9.24 -23.71 5.71
N GLU A 22 -10.38 -24.12 5.15
CA GLU A 22 -11.50 -23.20 4.91
C GLU A 22 -12.22 -22.94 6.23
N ASP A 23 -12.41 -21.66 6.57
CA ASP A 23 -13.14 -21.24 7.75
C ASP A 23 -14.62 -21.65 7.61
N PRO A 24 -15.21 -22.41 8.56
CA PRO A 24 -16.57 -22.97 8.42
C PRO A 24 -17.67 -21.92 8.22
N LEU A 25 -17.40 -20.64 8.49
CA LEU A 25 -18.32 -19.53 8.20
C LEU A 25 -18.46 -19.24 6.70
N THR A 26 -17.53 -19.72 5.86
CA THR A 26 -17.52 -19.52 4.40
C THR A 26 -17.98 -20.76 3.64
N ALA A 27 -18.01 -21.93 4.29
CA ALA A 27 -18.22 -23.23 3.67
C ALA A 27 -19.70 -23.56 3.35
N SER A 28 -20.66 -22.73 3.78
CA SER A 28 -22.10 -23.00 3.62
C SER A 28 -22.73 -22.34 2.40
N SER A 29 -22.01 -22.23 1.29
CA SER A 29 -22.64 -21.95 0.00
C SER A 29 -22.28 -23.07 -0.98
N ASN A 30 -23.26 -23.93 -1.26
CA ASN A 30 -23.16 -24.97 -2.28
C ASN A 30 -22.95 -24.30 -3.65
N ILE A 31 -21.70 -24.13 -4.07
CA ILE A 31 -21.36 -23.67 -5.41
C ILE A 31 -20.78 -24.87 -6.16
N GLU A 32 -21.52 -25.33 -7.15
CA GLU A 32 -21.16 -26.43 -8.05
C GLU A 32 -19.94 -26.03 -8.91
N TYR A 33 -18.76 -26.54 -8.55
CA TYR A 33 -17.49 -26.20 -9.21
C TYR A 33 -17.36 -26.87 -10.59
N LYS A 34 -17.79 -26.19 -11.65
CA LYS A 34 -17.31 -26.49 -13.01
C LYS A 34 -15.93 -25.87 -13.22
N ALA A 35 -14.93 -26.74 -13.22
CA ALA A 35 -13.54 -26.42 -13.55
C ALA A 35 -13.39 -26.01 -15.03
N SER A 36 -13.52 -24.72 -15.32
CA SER A 36 -12.96 -24.12 -16.54
C SER A 36 -12.95 -22.59 -16.42
N ASN A 37 -11.73 -22.03 -16.48
CA ASN A 37 -11.38 -20.62 -16.71
C ASN A 37 -11.46 -19.67 -15.52
N SER A 38 -10.30 -19.47 -14.89
CA SER A 38 -9.94 -18.36 -13.97
C SER A 38 -10.83 -18.21 -12.73
N PRO A 39 -10.30 -17.69 -11.60
CA PRO A 39 -11.17 -17.35 -10.47
C PRO A 39 -12.14 -16.26 -10.91
N PHE A 40 -13.41 -16.63 -11.12
CA PHE A 40 -14.55 -15.76 -11.44
C PHE A 40 -14.81 -14.67 -10.38
N THR A 41 -14.04 -14.64 -9.29
CA THR A 41 -14.06 -13.55 -8.30
C THR A 41 -13.56 -12.21 -8.84
N PHE A 42 -12.99 -12.17 -10.06
CA PHE A 42 -12.52 -10.93 -10.69
C PHE A 42 -13.31 -10.50 -11.94
N SER A 43 -14.27 -11.28 -12.44
CA SER A 43 -15.00 -10.90 -13.66
C SER A 43 -15.97 -9.73 -13.45
N SER A 44 -16.37 -9.45 -12.21
CA SER A 44 -17.15 -8.27 -11.83
C SER A 44 -16.30 -7.06 -11.41
N LEU A 45 -14.97 -7.22 -11.26
CA LEU A 45 -14.05 -6.13 -10.91
C LEU A 45 -13.84 -5.23 -12.14
N GLY A 46 -14.87 -4.44 -12.45
CA GLY A 46 -14.93 -3.57 -13.63
C GLY A 46 -16.33 -3.39 -14.22
N GLN A 47 -17.35 -4.11 -13.73
CA GLN A 47 -18.71 -4.05 -14.30
C GLN A 47 -19.77 -3.35 -13.43
N GLY A 48 -19.41 -2.79 -12.27
CA GLY A 48 -20.40 -2.14 -11.42
C GLY A 48 -19.81 -1.06 -10.52
N ARG A 49 -20.26 0.18 -10.75
CA ARG A 49 -20.01 1.40 -9.97
C ARG A 49 -18.54 1.82 -9.92
N GLN A 50 -18.31 3.13 -9.91
CA GLN A 50 -16.98 3.70 -9.89
C GLN A 50 -16.33 3.39 -8.53
N LEU A 51 -15.66 2.23 -8.44
CA LEU A 51 -14.89 1.84 -7.26
C LEU A 51 -13.83 2.92 -7.05
N LEU A 52 -13.99 3.73 -6.01
CA LEU A 52 -12.98 4.69 -5.61
C LEU A 52 -11.71 3.89 -5.30
N LYS A 53 -10.66 4.13 -6.10
CA LYS A 53 -9.37 3.49 -5.92
C LYS A 53 -8.59 4.30 -4.91
N ALA A 54 -8.51 3.81 -3.69
CA ALA A 54 -7.83 4.50 -2.62
C ALA A 54 -6.40 4.00 -2.45
N PHE A 55 -5.48 4.95 -2.41
CA PHE A 55 -4.07 4.68 -2.18
C PHE A 55 -3.74 5.11 -0.76
N ILE A 56 -3.28 4.17 0.07
CA ILE A 56 -2.74 4.49 1.39
C ILE A 56 -1.22 4.39 1.30
N LEU A 57 -0.57 5.55 1.39
CA LEU A 57 0.87 5.69 1.46
C LEU A 57 1.26 5.99 2.91
N PHE A 58 2.07 5.14 3.52
CA PHE A 58 2.69 5.46 4.81
C PHE A 58 4.21 5.44 4.67
N CYS A 59 4.82 6.52 5.16
CA CYS A 59 6.25 6.74 5.09
C CYS A 59 6.85 6.49 6.47
N HIS A 60 7.75 5.51 6.58
CA HIS A 60 8.62 5.44 7.76
C HIS A 60 9.51 6.68 7.76
N TRP A 61 9.80 7.28 8.92
CA TRP A 61 10.65 8.48 9.00
C TRP A 61 12.01 8.29 8.28
N GLN A 62 12.56 7.07 8.31
CA GLN A 62 13.83 6.77 7.64
C GLN A 62 13.73 6.59 6.11
N ALA A 63 12.53 6.62 5.53
CA ALA A 63 12.38 6.58 4.09
C ALA A 63 12.79 7.94 3.51
N LYS A 64 13.94 7.95 2.81
CA LYS A 64 14.46 9.15 2.14
C LYS A 64 13.39 9.75 1.24
N PHE A 65 13.32 11.07 1.25
CA PHE A 65 12.49 11.96 0.40
C PHE A 65 12.39 11.57 -1.09
N LEU A 66 13.38 10.83 -1.62
CA LEU A 66 13.37 10.34 -3.00
C LEU A 66 12.22 9.38 -3.30
N TYR A 67 11.85 8.50 -2.35
CA TYR A 67 10.82 7.49 -2.60
C TYR A 67 9.41 8.08 -2.67
N SER A 68 9.12 9.08 -1.83
CA SER A 68 7.85 9.80 -1.91
C SER A 68 7.74 10.58 -3.22
N LYS A 69 8.84 11.17 -3.72
CA LYS A 69 8.85 11.86 -5.02
C LYS A 69 8.55 10.91 -6.20
N THR A 70 9.20 9.75 -6.26
CA THR A 70 8.97 8.77 -7.34
C THR A 70 7.54 8.24 -7.30
N PHE A 71 7.02 7.92 -6.11
CA PHE A 71 5.63 7.52 -5.95
C PHE A 71 4.68 8.61 -6.46
N MET A 72 4.86 9.87 -6.04
CA MET A 72 4.01 10.98 -6.47
C MET A 72 4.08 11.21 -7.98
N GLN A 73 5.25 11.05 -8.61
CA GLN A 73 5.40 11.13 -10.07
C GLN A 73 4.62 10.02 -10.79
N ASN A 74 4.70 8.80 -10.29
CA ASN A 74 3.97 7.66 -10.85
C ASN A 74 2.46 7.83 -10.66
N TYR A 75 2.03 8.21 -9.46
CA TYR A 75 0.64 8.50 -9.16
C TYR A 75 0.09 9.61 -10.06
N ALA A 76 0.86 10.68 -10.28
CA ALA A 76 0.46 11.75 -11.16
C ALA A 76 0.33 11.30 -12.62
N LYS A 77 1.27 10.50 -13.12
CA LYS A 77 1.26 9.99 -14.49
C LYS A 77 0.10 9.01 -14.74
N VAL A 78 -0.19 8.15 -13.78
CA VAL A 78 -1.16 7.05 -13.96
C VAL A 78 -2.57 7.46 -13.55
N CYS A 79 -2.73 8.17 -12.43
CA CYS A 79 -4.04 8.48 -11.85
C CYS A 79 -4.47 9.91 -12.17
N LEU A 80 -3.61 10.90 -11.86
CA LEU A 80 -4.01 12.33 -11.97
C LEU A 80 -4.14 12.82 -13.41
N GLN A 81 -3.23 12.44 -14.30
CA GLN A 81 -3.28 12.82 -15.72
C GLN A 81 -4.48 12.21 -16.44
N ASN A 82 -4.85 10.98 -16.08
CA ASN A 82 -5.95 10.24 -16.67
C ASN A 82 -7.30 10.57 -16.00
N LYS A 83 -7.33 11.41 -14.96
CA LYS A 83 -8.51 11.77 -14.16
C LYS A 83 -9.26 10.54 -13.63
N GLU A 84 -8.49 9.53 -13.20
CA GLU A 84 -9.05 8.35 -12.54
C GLU A 84 -9.71 8.74 -11.22
N MET A 85 -10.85 8.12 -10.89
CA MET A 85 -11.51 8.30 -9.59
C MET A 85 -10.70 7.63 -8.49
N THR A 86 -9.75 8.39 -7.95
CA THR A 86 -8.74 7.94 -7.01
C THR A 86 -8.63 8.91 -5.84
N GLN A 87 -8.46 8.36 -4.64
CA GLN A 87 -8.20 9.12 -3.43
C GLN A 87 -6.85 8.68 -2.87
N LEU A 88 -5.98 9.62 -2.49
CA LEU A 88 -4.66 9.34 -1.95
C LEU A 88 -4.59 9.84 -0.51
N HIS A 89 -4.55 8.92 0.45
CA HIS A 89 -4.32 9.23 1.85
C HIS A 89 -2.86 8.94 2.20
N ILE A 90 -2.18 9.96 2.71
CA ILE A 90 -0.78 9.88 3.13
C ILE A 90 -0.72 9.95 4.64
N VAL A 91 -0.43 8.83 5.30
CA VAL A 91 -0.35 8.77 6.76
C VAL A 91 1.07 9.07 7.20
N VAL A 92 1.21 10.12 8.02
CA VAL A 92 2.48 10.62 8.53
C VAL A 92 2.51 10.49 10.05
N PHE A 93 3.48 9.76 10.56
CA PHE A 93 3.75 9.67 11.99
C PHE A 93 4.75 10.77 12.37
N SER A 94 4.35 11.63 13.29
CA SER A 94 5.20 12.71 13.78
C SER A 94 5.86 12.26 15.08
N SER A 95 7.19 12.05 15.08
CA SER A 95 7.98 12.12 16.31
C SER A 95 8.69 13.47 16.36
N GLU A 96 8.82 14.05 17.55
CA GLU A 96 9.35 15.42 17.77
C GLU A 96 10.76 15.66 17.19
N SER A 97 11.52 14.62 16.89
CA SER A 97 12.93 14.69 16.51
C SER A 97 13.19 15.24 15.09
N ASP A 98 12.17 15.34 14.24
CA ASP A 98 12.40 15.10 12.83
C ASP A 98 11.41 15.86 11.93
N SER A 99 11.59 17.18 11.84
CA SER A 99 10.61 18.07 11.18
C SER A 99 10.91 18.38 9.70
N SER A 100 12.13 18.17 9.22
CA SER A 100 12.55 18.62 7.89
C SER A 100 11.97 17.78 6.74
N SER A 101 12.09 16.46 6.80
CA SER A 101 11.57 15.55 5.76
C SER A 101 10.04 15.60 5.65
N ILE A 102 9.34 15.74 6.79
CA ILE A 102 7.88 15.91 6.83
C ILE A 102 7.49 17.24 6.18
N LYS A 103 8.18 18.35 6.48
CA LYS A 103 7.95 19.64 5.80
C LYS A 103 8.15 19.54 4.29
N SER A 104 9.18 18.83 3.84
CA SER A 104 9.42 18.63 2.41
C SER A 104 8.32 17.78 1.75
N LEU A 105 7.83 16.74 2.43
CA LEU A 105 6.68 15.95 1.97
C LEU A 105 5.43 16.82 1.84
N ILE A 106 5.11 17.61 2.86
CA ILE A 106 3.96 18.53 2.85
C ILE A 106 4.06 19.53 1.70
N SER A 107 5.26 20.07 1.46
CA SER A 107 5.50 20.97 0.32
C SER A 107 5.25 20.30 -1.03
N ILE A 108 5.71 19.06 -1.22
CA ILE A 108 5.43 18.29 -2.45
C ILE A 108 3.94 18.07 -2.60
N VAL A 109 3.28 17.53 -1.58
CA VAL A 109 1.86 17.19 -1.64
C VAL A 109 1.04 18.44 -1.94
N GLY A 110 1.35 19.57 -1.29
CA GLY A 110 0.71 20.86 -1.55
C GLY A 110 0.91 21.37 -2.98
N GLN A 111 2.06 21.10 -3.61
CA GLN A 111 2.25 21.42 -5.04
C GLN A 111 1.34 20.57 -5.94
N TYR A 112 1.18 19.28 -5.63
CA TYR A 112 0.28 18.39 -6.39
C TYR A 112 -1.19 18.76 -6.18
N GLN A 113 -1.63 19.05 -4.96
CA GLN A 113 -2.98 19.53 -4.66
C GLN A 113 -3.31 20.82 -5.44
N LYS A 114 -2.39 21.79 -5.45
CA LYS A 114 -2.57 23.04 -6.24
C LYS A 114 -2.61 22.80 -7.74
N ARG A 115 -1.77 21.90 -8.24
CA ARG A 115 -1.68 21.59 -9.67
C ARG A 115 -2.89 20.80 -10.18
N TYR A 116 -3.48 19.97 -9.33
CA TYR A 116 -4.58 19.08 -9.67
C TYR A 116 -5.76 19.35 -8.73
N ALA A 117 -6.40 20.52 -8.87
CA ALA A 117 -7.45 21.05 -7.99
C ALA A 117 -8.76 20.22 -7.88
N GLY A 118 -8.80 19.01 -8.46
CA GLY A 118 -9.92 18.06 -8.33
C GLY A 118 -9.46 16.66 -7.90
N ALA A 119 -8.22 16.51 -7.43
CA ALA A 119 -7.71 15.26 -6.93
C ALA A 119 -7.80 15.22 -5.40
N ASP A 120 -8.43 14.18 -4.87
CA ASP A 120 -8.53 13.95 -3.43
C ASP A 120 -7.19 13.41 -2.93
N ILE A 121 -6.33 14.31 -2.47
CA ILE A 121 -5.06 13.98 -1.83
C ILE A 121 -5.10 14.54 -0.42
N GLU A 122 -4.98 13.69 0.59
CA GLU A 122 -5.07 14.06 1.99
C GLU A 122 -3.83 13.59 2.77
N ILE A 123 -3.43 14.38 3.76
CA ILE A 123 -2.38 14.01 4.71
C ILE A 123 -3.02 13.77 6.08
N ILE A 124 -2.85 12.58 6.62
CA ILE A 124 -3.36 12.18 7.92
C ILE A 124 -2.19 12.12 8.90
N TYR A 125 -2.28 12.86 9.99
CA TYR A 125 -1.28 12.84 11.05
C TYR A 125 -1.63 11.76 12.08
N ALA A 126 -0.63 10.94 12.42
CA ALA A 126 -0.75 9.89 13.42
C ALA A 126 0.20 10.18 14.59
N ASP A 127 -0.33 10.09 15.81
CA ASP A 127 0.43 10.33 17.02
C ASP A 127 1.26 9.11 17.43
N GLY A 128 2.46 9.34 17.96
CA GLY A 128 3.31 8.29 18.53
C GLY A 128 4.22 7.61 17.51
N PRO A 129 4.90 6.52 17.90
CA PRO A 129 5.85 5.85 17.04
C PRO A 129 5.16 5.22 15.84
N PHE A 130 5.90 5.07 14.75
CA PHE A 130 5.39 4.45 13.54
C PHE A 130 4.84 3.05 13.82
N ASN A 131 3.58 2.84 13.46
CA ASN A 131 2.92 1.55 13.50
C ASN A 131 2.17 1.31 12.19
N ARG A 132 2.55 0.26 11.47
CA ARG A 132 1.92 -0.11 10.19
C ARG A 132 0.44 -0.41 10.33
N ALA A 133 0.05 -1.22 11.32
CA ALA A 133 -1.36 -1.58 11.52
C ALA A 133 -2.19 -0.31 11.77
N ARG A 134 -1.72 0.55 12.69
CA ARG A 134 -2.38 1.83 12.97
C ARG A 134 -2.44 2.76 11.74
N ALA A 135 -1.42 2.75 10.88
CA ALA A 135 -1.44 3.53 9.65
C ALA A 135 -2.52 3.04 8.67
N LEU A 136 -2.68 1.72 8.57
CA LEU A 136 -3.72 1.11 7.74
C LEU A 136 -5.09 1.44 8.33
N ASP A 137 -5.29 1.26 9.63
CA ASP A 137 -6.55 1.54 10.31
C ASP A 137 -7.00 3.00 10.10
N LEU A 138 -6.07 3.95 10.27
CA LEU A 138 -6.35 5.39 10.08
C LEU A 138 -6.68 5.77 8.64
N GLY A 139 -6.07 5.11 7.66
CA GLY A 139 -6.40 5.34 6.25
C GLY A 139 -7.69 4.63 5.84
N MET A 140 -7.93 3.41 6.37
CA MET A 140 -9.16 2.65 6.15
C MET A 140 -10.39 3.34 6.72
N SER A 141 -10.25 4.06 7.83
CA SER A 141 -11.37 4.81 8.41
C SER A 141 -11.88 5.95 7.52
N GLN A 142 -11.10 6.39 6.52
CA GLN A 142 -11.53 7.42 5.57
C GLN A 142 -12.26 6.83 4.35
N LEU A 143 -12.34 5.50 4.27
CA LEU A 143 -12.82 4.80 3.09
C LEU A 143 -14.23 4.25 3.26
N SER A 144 -14.97 4.19 2.16
CA SER A 144 -16.23 3.45 2.12
C SER A 144 -15.97 1.95 2.03
N GLU A 145 -16.92 1.14 2.49
CA GLU A 145 -16.84 -0.32 2.48
C GLU A 145 -16.65 -0.90 1.06
N ASP A 146 -17.14 -0.20 0.03
CA ASP A 146 -17.03 -0.59 -1.37
C ASP A 146 -15.72 -0.11 -2.04
N SER A 147 -14.79 0.50 -1.30
CA SER A 147 -13.56 1.06 -1.90
C SER A 147 -12.51 -0.01 -2.18
N LEU A 148 -11.81 0.12 -3.31
CA LEU A 148 -10.65 -0.74 -3.60
C LEU A 148 -9.40 -0.11 -3.01
N LEU A 149 -8.70 -0.88 -2.19
CA LEU A 149 -7.58 -0.38 -1.42
C LEU A 149 -6.24 -0.87 -1.97
N PHE A 150 -5.36 0.08 -2.29
CA PHE A 150 -3.99 -0.17 -2.67
C PHE A 150 -3.02 0.40 -1.64
N PHE A 151 -2.19 -0.47 -1.08
CA PHE A 151 -1.19 -0.10 -0.08
C PHE A 151 0.19 0.02 -0.70
N TYR A 152 0.84 1.16 -0.50
CA TYR A 152 2.23 1.35 -0.91
C TYR A 152 3.15 1.56 0.29
N ARG A 153 4.16 0.70 0.40
CA ARG A 153 5.21 0.81 1.41
C ARG A 153 6.48 1.41 0.79
N CYS A 154 6.93 2.55 1.32
CA CYS A 154 8.27 3.04 1.06
C CYS A 154 9.30 2.09 1.73
N ARG A 155 10.05 1.34 0.91
CA ARG A 155 11.10 0.43 1.40
C ARG A 155 12.42 1.19 1.53
N HIS A 156 13.04 1.11 2.70
CA HIS A 156 14.43 1.53 2.90
C HIS A 156 15.34 0.38 2.46
N TYR A 157 16.19 0.60 1.45
CA TYR A 157 17.29 -0.31 1.14
C TYR A 157 18.51 0.14 1.94
N ILE A 158 19.06 -0.79 2.72
CA ILE A 158 20.35 -0.69 3.40
C ILE A 158 21.41 -1.23 2.45
#